data_AF-A0A5C6V469-F1
#
_entry.id   AF-A0A5C6V469-F1
#
_cell.length_a   1.000
_cell.length_b   1.000
_cell.length_c   1.000
_cell.angle_alpha   90.00
_cell.angle_beta   90.00
_cell.angle_gamma   90.00
#
_symmetry.space_group_name_H-M   'P 1'
#
loop_
_entity.id
_entity.type
_entity.pdbx_description
1 polymer ?
#
loop_
_entity_poly.entity_id
_entity_poly.type
_entity_poly.pdbx_seq_one_letter_code
_entity_poly.pdbx_strand_id
1 'polypeptide(L)'
;MTSTPLFKALPGADAPVDIWFNDQPLRVPGGRSVAAALLAAGIARFRATPVSGAPRAPFCMMGACFECLVEIDGVPSRQSCMVTVRDGMRIRSQEGARDLPPFEVSLEDAHGR
;
A
#
# COMPACT_ATOMS: atom_id res chain seq x y z
N MET A 1 -28.30 4.49 19.89
CA MET A 1 -27.98 5.94 19.88
C MET A 1 -27.43 6.28 18.51
N THR A 2 -28.25 6.81 17.61
CA THR A 2 -27.78 7.32 16.31
C THR A 2 -27.88 8.84 16.36
N SER A 3 -26.73 9.49 16.45
CA SER A 3 -26.63 10.95 16.38
C SER A 3 -26.75 11.41 14.92
N THR A 4 -27.47 12.50 14.68
CA THR A 4 -27.49 13.16 13.37
C THR A 4 -26.10 13.73 13.10
N PRO A 5 -25.45 13.38 11.97
CA PRO A 5 -24.09 13.83 11.70
C PRO A 5 -24.08 15.34 11.37
N LEU A 6 -23.14 16.06 11.96
CA LEU A 6 -22.88 17.49 11.67
C LEU A 6 -22.28 17.70 10.26
N PHE A 7 -21.70 16.65 9.68
CA PHE A 7 -21.02 16.69 8.39
C PHE A 7 -21.69 15.75 7.39
N LYS A 8 -21.75 16.16 6.12
CA LYS A 8 -22.21 15.34 5.01
C LYS A 8 -21.04 15.04 4.07
N ALA A 9 -20.94 13.80 3.60
CA ALA A 9 -19.99 13.45 2.55
C ALA A 9 -20.27 14.24 1.27
N LEU A 10 -19.21 14.76 0.63
CA LEU A 10 -19.37 15.43 -0.66
C LEU A 10 -19.78 14.39 -1.73
N PRO A 11 -20.64 14.76 -2.69
CA PRO A 11 -20.98 13.88 -3.81
C PRO A 11 -19.72 13.41 -4.53
N GLY A 12 -19.60 12.10 -4.75
CA GLY A 12 -18.48 11.50 -5.50
C GLY A 12 -17.15 11.38 -4.75
N ALA A 13 -17.05 11.84 -3.48
CA ALA A 13 -15.82 11.78 -2.70
C ALA A 13 -15.25 10.36 -2.53
N ASP A 14 -16.13 9.35 -2.58
CA ASP A 14 -15.81 7.93 -2.43
C ASP A 14 -16.39 7.10 -3.59
N ALA A 15 -16.50 7.67 -4.80
CA ALA A 15 -16.98 6.93 -5.97
C ALA A 15 -16.16 5.62 -6.11
N PRO A 16 -16.81 4.45 -6.19
CA PRO A 16 -16.10 3.18 -6.14
C PRO A 16 -15.22 3.01 -7.38
N VAL A 17 -14.02 2.47 -7.16
CA VAL A 17 -13.04 2.11 -8.20
C VAL A 17 -12.75 0.62 -8.14
N ASP A 18 -12.43 0.03 -9.29
CA ASP A 18 -12.05 -1.37 -9.39
C ASP A 18 -10.52 -1.48 -9.40
N ILE A 19 -9.99 -2.30 -8.47
CA ILE A 19 -8.56 -2.57 -8.31
C ILE A 19 -8.32 -4.09 -8.27
N TRP A 20 -7.05 -4.50 -8.34
CA TRP A 20 -6.65 -5.89 -8.13
C TRP A 20 -5.72 -5.96 -6.92
N PHE A 21 -6.04 -6.82 -5.96
CA PHE A 21 -5.17 -7.14 -4.84
C PHE A 21 -4.78 -8.62 -4.90
N ASN A 22 -3.50 -8.92 -5.06
CA ASN A 22 -3.02 -10.30 -5.27
C ASN A 22 -3.81 -11.02 -6.38
N ASP A 23 -3.96 -10.32 -7.51
CA ASP A 23 -4.71 -10.76 -8.70
C ASP A 23 -6.22 -11.00 -8.49
N GLN A 24 -6.75 -10.74 -7.30
CA GLN A 24 -8.19 -10.78 -7.02
C GLN A 24 -8.81 -9.40 -7.26
N PRO A 25 -9.89 -9.31 -8.06
CA PRO A 25 -10.58 -8.04 -8.27
C PRO A 25 -11.29 -7.60 -6.98
N LEU A 26 -11.14 -6.32 -6.62
CA LEU A 26 -11.82 -5.69 -5.49
C LEU A 26 -12.44 -4.37 -5.93
N ARG A 27 -13.68 -4.12 -5.50
CA ARG A 27 -14.35 -2.84 -5.66
C ARG A 27 -14.28 -2.06 -4.34
N VAL A 28 -13.60 -0.93 -4.35
CA VAL A 28 -13.24 -0.18 -3.13
C VAL A 28 -13.62 1.30 -3.24
N PRO A 29 -13.78 2.03 -2.13
CA PRO A 29 -14.01 3.47 -2.16
C PRO A 29 -12.82 4.19 -2.83
N GLY A 30 -13.09 4.95 -3.90
CA GLY A 30 -12.10 5.81 -4.56
C GLY A 30 -11.71 7.01 -3.70
N GLY A 31 -10.70 7.78 -4.13
CA GLY A 31 -10.31 9.03 -3.48
C GLY A 31 -9.62 8.89 -2.11
N ARG A 32 -9.58 7.67 -1.55
CA ARG A 32 -8.88 7.35 -0.29
C ARG A 32 -7.44 6.90 -0.53
N SER A 33 -6.67 6.73 0.55
CA SER A 33 -5.39 6.03 0.43
C SER A 33 -5.62 4.55 0.09
N VAL A 34 -4.66 3.93 -0.59
CA VAL A 34 -4.67 2.48 -0.89
C VAL A 34 -4.80 1.68 0.41
N ALA A 35 -4.13 2.09 1.48
CA ALA A 35 -4.28 1.47 2.79
C ALA A 35 -5.72 1.50 3.32
N ALA A 36 -6.36 2.67 3.28
CA ALA A 36 -7.74 2.82 3.74
C ALA A 36 -8.73 2.04 2.86
N ALA A 37 -8.51 2.03 1.54
CA ALA A 37 -9.34 1.30 0.59
C ALA A 37 -9.28 -0.23 0.82
N LEU A 38 -8.07 -0.78 1.00
CA LEU A 38 -7.89 -2.20 1.29
C LEU A 38 -8.44 -2.60 2.67
N LEU A 39 -8.25 -1.78 3.70
CA LEU A 39 -8.87 -2.02 5.01
C LEU A 39 -10.40 -2.01 4.95
N ALA A 40 -10.99 -1.08 4.17
CA ALA A 40 -12.43 -1.03 3.96
C ALA A 40 -12.96 -2.30 3.23
N ALA A 41 -12.12 -2.94 2.42
CA ALA A 41 -12.40 -4.24 1.79
C ALA A 41 -12.12 -5.44 2.72
N GLY A 42 -11.75 -5.22 3.98
CA GLY A 42 -11.48 -6.28 4.97
C GLY A 42 -10.08 -6.89 4.89
N ILE A 43 -9.16 -6.31 4.11
CA ILE A 43 -7.78 -6.80 4.02
C ILE A 43 -7.00 -6.38 5.26
N ALA A 44 -6.51 -7.35 6.03
CA ALA A 44 -5.75 -7.11 7.26
C ALA A 44 -4.26 -7.50 7.18
N ARG A 45 -3.79 -8.04 6.03
CA ARG A 45 -2.39 -8.42 5.82
C ARG A 45 -1.87 -7.76 4.54
N PHE A 46 -0.84 -6.93 4.68
CA PHE A 46 -0.23 -6.18 3.59
C PHE A 46 1.16 -6.69 3.26
N ARG A 47 1.88 -7.15 4.27
CA ARG A 47 3.23 -7.69 4.12
C ARG A 47 3.59 -8.65 5.25
N ALA A 48 4.70 -9.34 5.09
CA ALA A 48 5.43 -10.01 6.16
C ALA A 48 6.73 -9.27 6.50
N THR A 49 7.17 -9.31 7.77
CA THR A 49 8.50 -8.79 8.13
C THR A 49 9.61 -9.64 7.51
N PRO A 50 10.75 -9.05 7.10
CA PRO A 50 11.77 -9.80 6.36
C PRO A 50 12.46 -10.91 7.17
N VAL A 51 12.55 -10.73 8.49
CA VAL A 51 13.28 -11.65 9.37
C VAL A 51 12.36 -12.71 9.96
N SER A 52 11.26 -12.30 10.62
CA SER A 52 10.38 -13.23 11.35
C SER A 52 9.16 -13.67 10.56
N GLY A 53 8.90 -13.11 9.37
CA GLY A 53 7.70 -13.41 8.60
C GLY A 53 6.39 -12.93 9.25
N ALA A 54 6.46 -12.08 10.27
CA ALA A 54 5.29 -11.64 11.02
C ALA A 54 4.37 -10.80 10.11
N PRO A 55 3.04 -11.07 10.07
CA PRO A 55 2.11 -10.34 9.23
C PRO A 55 1.95 -8.90 9.73
N ARG A 56 1.92 -7.94 8.81
CA ARG A 56 1.78 -6.52 9.12
C ARG A 56 0.64 -5.89 8.33
N ALA A 57 0.04 -4.89 8.96
CA ALA A 57 -1.06 -4.08 8.45
C ALA A 57 -0.74 -2.59 8.68
N PRO A 58 -1.46 -1.67 8.02
CA PRO A 58 -1.32 -0.25 8.32
C PRO A 58 -1.55 0.06 9.79
N PHE A 59 -0.58 0.75 10.42
CA PHE A 59 -0.65 1.15 11.82
C PHE A 59 -0.80 2.67 11.96
N CYS A 60 0.21 3.44 11.52
CA CYS A 60 0.22 4.90 11.75
C CYS A 60 -0.64 5.72 10.77
N MET A 61 -0.96 5.19 9.58
CA MET A 61 -1.64 5.93 8.49
C MET A 61 -0.99 7.27 8.04
N MET A 62 0.26 7.52 8.41
CA MET A 62 0.97 8.79 8.14
C MET A 62 2.33 8.59 7.45
N GLY A 63 2.66 7.36 7.06
CA GLY A 63 3.93 7.03 6.43
C GLY A 63 5.14 6.84 7.36
N ALA A 64 4.97 6.98 8.68
CA ALA A 64 6.08 6.89 9.64
C ALA A 64 6.49 5.45 10.00
N CYS A 65 5.56 4.50 10.02
CA CYS A 65 5.80 3.15 10.57
C CYS A 65 6.29 2.11 9.57
N PHE A 66 6.11 2.33 8.26
CA PHE A 66 6.44 1.36 7.19
C PHE A 66 5.75 -0.02 7.30
N GLU A 67 4.69 -0.15 8.10
CA GLU A 67 3.94 -1.40 8.23
C GLU A 67 2.96 -1.64 7.07
N CYS A 68 2.60 -0.58 6.35
CA CYS A 68 1.65 -0.59 5.23
C CYS A 68 2.29 -0.86 3.85
N LEU A 69 3.55 -1.33 3.80
CA LEU A 69 4.24 -1.49 2.52
C LEU A 69 3.58 -2.56 1.66
N VAL A 70 3.36 -2.22 0.39
CA VAL A 70 2.86 -3.10 -0.68
C VAL A 70 3.58 -2.77 -1.98
N GLU A 71 3.44 -3.65 -2.96
CA GLU A 71 3.76 -3.31 -4.34
C GLU A 71 2.55 -2.66 -4.99
N ILE A 72 2.76 -1.57 -5.73
CA ILE A 72 1.72 -0.88 -6.52
C ILE A 72 2.26 -0.71 -7.93
N ASP A 73 1.53 -1.25 -8.90
CA ASP A 73 1.83 -1.16 -10.34
C ASP A 73 3.28 -1.56 -10.67
N GLY A 74 3.75 -2.66 -10.07
CA GLY A 74 5.10 -3.18 -10.26
C GLY A 74 6.19 -2.50 -9.43
N VAL A 75 5.86 -1.43 -8.68
CA VAL A 75 6.82 -0.74 -7.82
C VAL A 75 6.70 -1.26 -6.38
N PRO A 76 7.70 -1.96 -5.84
CA PRO A 76 7.66 -2.50 -4.48
C PRO A 76 7.97 -1.44 -3.43
N SER A 77 7.65 -1.75 -2.17
CA SER A 77 7.91 -0.94 -0.98
C SER A 77 7.23 0.43 -1.05
N ARG A 78 6.00 0.50 -1.55
CA ARG A 78 5.16 1.69 -1.53
C ARG A 78 4.41 1.78 -0.22
N GLN A 79 4.47 2.94 0.42
CA GLN A 79 3.65 3.22 1.60
C GLN A 79 2.20 3.42 1.15
N SER A 80 1.39 2.37 1.18
CA SER A 80 0.00 2.41 0.71
C SER A 80 -0.85 3.48 1.41
N CYS A 81 -0.50 3.88 2.63
CA CYS A 81 -1.18 4.98 3.32
C CYS A 81 -0.93 6.37 2.70
N MET A 82 0.12 6.51 1.89
CA MET A 82 0.53 7.77 1.23
C MET A 82 0.18 7.81 -0.26
N VAL A 83 -0.47 6.78 -0.80
CA VAL A 83 -0.85 6.69 -2.21
C VAL A 83 -2.37 6.70 -2.31
N THR A 84 -2.94 7.63 -3.08
CA THR A 84 -4.37 7.65 -3.37
C THR A 84 -4.73 6.50 -4.31
N VAL A 85 -5.77 5.74 -3.98
CA VAL A 85 -6.27 4.63 -4.82
C VAL A 85 -6.91 5.18 -6.11
N ARG A 86 -6.68 4.48 -7.22
CA ARG A 86 -7.20 4.80 -8.54
C ARG A 86 -7.73 3.53 -9.20
N ASP A 87 -8.70 3.72 -10.08
CA ASP A 87 -9.22 2.66 -10.93
C ASP A 87 -8.09 2.01 -11.74
N GLY A 88 -8.14 0.69 -11.90
CA GLY A 88 -7.13 -0.04 -12.66
C GLY A 88 -5.91 -0.52 -11.86
N MET A 89 -5.70 -0.05 -10.63
CA MET A 89 -4.47 -0.32 -9.87
C MET A 89 -4.22 -1.81 -9.61
N ARG A 90 -2.97 -2.23 -9.80
CA ARG A 90 -2.46 -3.58 -9.50
C ARG A 90 -1.66 -3.53 -8.21
N ILE A 91 -2.18 -4.11 -7.14
CA ILE A 91 -1.57 -4.08 -5.82
C ILE A 91 -1.23 -5.49 -5.38
N ARG A 92 -0.02 -5.71 -4.83
CA ARG A 92 0.40 -7.00 -4.31
C ARG A 92 0.95 -6.87 -2.89
N SER A 93 0.61 -7.84 -2.03
CA SER A 93 1.26 -7.95 -0.72
C SER A 93 2.74 -8.28 -0.88
N GLN A 94 3.57 -7.79 0.03
CA GLN A 94 5.01 -8.05 -0.01
C GLN A 94 5.43 -9.09 1.02
N GLU A 95 6.08 -10.14 0.55
CA GLU A 95 6.67 -11.17 1.40
C GLU A 95 8.18 -10.96 1.44
N GLY A 96 8.76 -10.83 2.64
CA GLY A 96 10.20 -10.70 2.80
C GLY A 96 10.77 -9.29 2.53
N ALA A 97 12.09 -9.25 2.25
CA ALA A 97 12.77 -8.04 1.81
C ALA A 97 12.49 -7.76 0.33
N ARG A 98 12.58 -6.49 -0.09
CA ARG A 98 12.53 -6.13 -1.51
C ARG A 98 13.83 -6.55 -2.20
N ASP A 99 13.71 -6.99 -3.45
CA ASP A 99 14.86 -7.18 -4.33
C ASP A 99 15.52 -5.84 -4.70
N LEU A 100 16.84 -5.79 -4.53
CA LEU A 100 17.67 -4.71 -5.05
C LEU A 100 18.10 -5.08 -6.48
N PRO A 101 18.09 -4.13 -7.43
CA PRO A 101 18.72 -4.37 -8.71
C PRO A 101 20.21 -4.69 -8.48
N PRO A 102 20.83 -5.53 -9.34
CA PRO A 102 22.26 -5.78 -9.25
C PRO A 102 23.02 -4.45 -9.33
N PHE A 103 23.95 -4.25 -8.41
CA PHE A 103 24.83 -3.10 -8.43
C PHE A 103 25.92 -3.36 -9.48
N GLU A 104 25.92 -2.61 -10.58
CA GLU A 104 27.08 -2.56 -11.48
C GLU A 104 28.19 -1.80 -10.76
N VAL A 105 29.14 -2.53 -10.18
CA VAL A 105 30.33 -1.94 -9.56
C VAL A 105 31.25 -1.45 -10.69
N SER A 106 31.44 -0.15 -10.86
CA SER A 106 32.55 0.36 -11.67
C SER A 106 33.86 0.08 -10.93
N LEU A 107 34.88 -0.41 -11.65
CA LEU A 107 36.21 -0.65 -11.11
C LEU A 107 36.88 0.63 -10.57
N GLU A 108 36.40 1.81 -10.96
CA GLU A 108 36.88 3.11 -10.46
C GLU A 108 36.48 3.38 -8.99
N ASP A 109 35.38 2.78 -8.51
CA ASP A 109 34.91 2.95 -7.13
C ASP A 109 35.57 1.96 -6.14
N ALA A 110 36.41 1.04 -6.64
CA ALA A 110 37.02 -0.01 -5.83
C ALA A 110 38.20 0.46 -4.97
N HIS A 111 38.77 1.65 -5.25
CA HIS A 111 39.91 2.20 -4.50
C HIS A 111 39.55 3.59 -3.95
N GLY A 112 38.78 3.60 -2.87
CA GLY A 112 38.43 4.81 -2.13
C GLY A 112 39.65 5.69 -1.81
N ARG A 113 39.69 6.86 -2.44
CA ARG A 113 40.07 8.09 -1.76
C ARG A 113 38.80 8.79 -1.32
#